data_AF-A0A7V4U455-F1
#
_entry.id   AF-A0A7V4U455-F1
#
_cell.length_a   1.000
_cell.length_b   1.000
_cell.length_c   1.000
_cell.angle_alpha   90.00
_cell.angle_beta   90.00
_cell.angle_gamma   90.00
#
_symmetry.space_group_name_H-M   'P 1'
#
loop_
_entity.id
_entity.type
_entity.pdbx_description
1 polymer ?
#
loop_
_entity_poly.entity_id
_entity_poly.type
_entity_poly.pdbx_seq_one_letter_code
_entity_poly.pdbx_strand_id
1 'polypeptide(L)'
;MRLHIILGIFFFVFILISCKQADTAVTKNQPEDKTVKAEKPGAKLEFSFELNKKAWYYTNFGEPPQIAIWLEYPDSTYYRTVWVTRRAGKNKWKGKIHCPVALPYWDSRRTSKKDDKKEKIDAISAATPKAGSFKVITNVPPNSRWLYYIEVNASGDFNAYFKSWTDDGIPDSEVNGQPSLVYGGEITADGKNQSKPVLLGRTDQLSSGKKLYRDLQHITTAAELLQNITVKSVSK
;
A
#
# COMPACT_ATOMS: atom_id res chain seq x y z
N MET A 1 60.06 -68.42 -37.66
CA MET A 1 60.15 -68.61 -36.20
C MET A 1 60.51 -67.28 -35.56
N ARG A 2 59.55 -66.63 -34.86
CA ARG A 2 59.74 -65.51 -33.88
C ARG A 2 60.40 -64.23 -34.46
N LEU A 3 60.12 -62.98 -34.07
CA LEU A 3 59.30 -62.33 -33.06
C LEU A 3 59.25 -60.83 -33.43
N HIS A 4 58.05 -60.26 -33.39
CA HIS A 4 57.68 -58.93 -32.87
C HIS A 4 58.27 -57.62 -33.45
N ILE A 5 57.29 -56.86 -33.93
CA ILE A 5 57.15 -55.43 -34.18
C ILE A 5 57.44 -54.62 -32.90
N ILE A 6 58.09 -53.45 -33.04
CA ILE A 6 57.60 -52.10 -32.66
C ILE A 6 58.80 -51.15 -32.78
N LEU A 7 58.66 -50.09 -33.59
CA LEU A 7 59.23 -48.79 -33.25
C LEU A 7 58.43 -47.71 -33.97
N GLY A 8 57.69 -46.91 -33.19
CA GLY A 8 57.18 -45.63 -33.64
C GLY A 8 58.16 -44.52 -33.27
N ILE A 9 58.19 -43.44 -34.05
CA ILE A 9 58.55 -42.08 -33.64
C ILE A 9 57.86 -41.10 -34.60
N PHE A 10 57.22 -40.10 -33.99
CA PHE A 10 56.56 -38.95 -34.59
C PHE A 10 57.57 -37.98 -35.24
N PHE A 11 57.19 -37.36 -36.38
CA PHE A 11 57.76 -36.08 -36.78
C PHE A 11 56.68 -35.16 -37.35
N PHE A 12 56.71 -33.92 -36.86
CA PHE A 12 55.80 -32.80 -37.13
C PHE A 12 55.96 -32.28 -38.56
N VAL A 13 54.85 -31.93 -39.24
CA VAL A 13 54.88 -31.12 -40.48
C VAL A 13 53.74 -30.10 -40.45
N PHE A 14 54.09 -28.82 -40.53
CA PHE A 14 53.23 -27.69 -40.86
C PHE A 14 52.86 -27.73 -42.35
N ILE A 15 51.61 -27.38 -42.74
CA ILE A 15 51.28 -26.68 -44.01
C ILE A 15 49.90 -26.00 -43.88
N LEU A 16 49.84 -24.74 -44.34
CA LEU A 16 48.70 -23.83 -44.44
C LEU A 16 47.76 -24.17 -45.59
N ILE A 17 46.42 -24.10 -45.43
CA ILE A 17 45.48 -23.87 -46.55
C ILE A 17 44.24 -23.04 -46.13
N SER A 18 44.17 -21.85 -46.75
CA SER A 18 43.06 -21.05 -47.32
C SER A 18 41.63 -21.04 -46.74
N CYS A 19 41.12 -19.80 -46.70
CA CYS A 19 39.78 -19.33 -46.37
C CYS A 19 38.72 -19.67 -47.45
N LYS A 20 37.47 -19.91 -47.03
CA LYS A 20 36.26 -19.76 -47.86
C LYS A 20 35.17 -19.03 -47.07
N GLN A 21 34.68 -17.93 -47.66
CA GLN A 21 33.50 -17.18 -47.25
C GLN A 21 32.23 -18.04 -47.38
N ALA A 22 31.33 -17.93 -46.41
CA ALA A 22 29.99 -18.49 -46.46
C ALA A 22 29.03 -17.42 -47.00
N ASP A 23 28.39 -17.72 -48.13
CA ASP A 23 27.32 -16.92 -48.71
C ASP A 23 26.03 -17.05 -47.88
N THR A 24 25.44 -15.89 -47.61
CA THR A 24 24.15 -15.66 -46.96
C THR A 24 22.97 -16.22 -47.76
N ALA A 25 22.20 -17.12 -47.16
CA ALA A 25 20.83 -17.39 -47.56
C ALA A 25 19.88 -16.62 -46.62
N VAL A 26 19.27 -15.55 -47.15
CA VAL A 26 18.19 -14.80 -46.49
C VAL A 26 16.92 -15.66 -46.51
N THR A 27 16.61 -16.33 -45.41
CA THR A 27 15.30 -16.95 -45.21
C THR A 27 14.32 -15.85 -44.80
N LYS A 28 13.33 -15.57 -45.65
CA LYS A 28 12.20 -14.69 -45.31
C LYS A 28 11.39 -15.34 -44.20
N ASN A 29 11.57 -14.89 -42.96
CA ASN A 29 10.65 -15.22 -41.88
C ASN A 29 9.39 -14.37 -42.05
N GLN A 30 8.31 -15.06 -42.41
CA GLN A 30 6.93 -14.59 -42.34
C GLN A 30 6.64 -14.13 -40.90
N PRO A 31 5.96 -12.98 -40.68
CA PRO A 31 5.69 -12.54 -39.32
C PRO A 31 4.75 -13.54 -38.64
N GLU A 32 5.23 -14.15 -37.56
CA GLU A 32 4.39 -14.85 -36.60
C GLU A 32 3.28 -13.90 -36.16
N ASP A 33 2.03 -14.33 -36.32
CA ASP A 33 0.86 -13.69 -35.75
C ASP A 33 0.99 -13.70 -34.23
N LYS A 34 1.61 -12.65 -33.70
CA LYS A 34 1.57 -12.34 -32.28
C LYS A 34 0.16 -11.86 -31.99
N THR A 35 -0.74 -12.82 -31.76
CA THR A 35 -2.01 -12.54 -31.11
C THR A 35 -1.68 -11.97 -29.73
N VAL A 36 -1.62 -10.64 -29.66
CA VAL A 36 -1.56 -9.91 -28.40
C VAL A 36 -2.85 -10.27 -27.69
N LYS A 37 -2.79 -11.20 -26.73
CA LYS A 37 -3.91 -11.44 -25.81
C LYS A 37 -4.25 -10.08 -25.23
N ALA A 38 -5.44 -9.56 -25.58
CA ALA A 38 -5.95 -8.34 -24.98
C ALA A 38 -5.79 -8.47 -23.47
N GLU A 39 -4.98 -7.59 -22.88
CA GLU A 39 -4.87 -7.53 -21.43
C GLU A 39 -6.29 -7.41 -20.89
N LYS A 40 -6.76 -8.41 -20.13
CA LYS A 40 -8.08 -8.36 -19.52
C LYS A 40 -8.17 -7.02 -18.79
N PRO A 41 -9.18 -6.17 -19.07
CA PRO A 41 -9.28 -4.88 -18.40
C PRO A 41 -9.22 -5.10 -16.89
N GLY A 42 -8.25 -4.44 -16.23
CA GLY A 42 -8.03 -4.59 -14.79
C GLY A 42 -9.33 -4.36 -14.01
N ALA A 43 -9.53 -5.14 -12.96
CA ALA A 43 -10.63 -4.93 -12.03
C ALA A 43 -10.35 -3.69 -11.18
N LYS A 44 -11.41 -3.06 -10.66
CA LYS A 44 -11.28 -1.89 -9.79
C LYS A 44 -11.84 -2.19 -8.42
N LEU A 45 -11.21 -1.61 -7.40
CA LEU A 45 -11.77 -1.49 -6.06
C LEU A 45 -12.14 -0.03 -5.83
N GLU A 46 -13.38 0.20 -5.41
CA GLU A 46 -13.89 1.50 -4.99
C GLU A 46 -14.06 1.51 -3.47
N PHE A 47 -13.40 2.45 -2.81
CA PHE A 47 -13.58 2.78 -1.40
C PHE A 47 -14.45 4.04 -1.31
N SER A 48 -15.54 3.97 -0.56
CA SER A 48 -16.48 5.07 -0.39
C SER A 48 -16.87 5.22 1.08
N PHE A 49 -16.89 6.45 1.59
CA PHE A 49 -17.34 6.78 2.95
C PHE A 49 -17.75 8.25 3.03
N GLU A 50 -18.48 8.61 4.09
CA GLU A 50 -18.87 9.99 4.39
C GLU A 50 -18.02 10.53 5.54
N LEU A 51 -17.56 11.78 5.38
CA LEU A 51 -16.83 12.50 6.41
C LEU A 51 -17.78 13.37 7.23
N ASN A 52 -17.93 13.07 8.52
CA ASN A 52 -18.77 13.85 9.44
C ASN A 52 -18.02 15.06 9.99
N LYS A 53 -18.20 16.23 9.36
CA LYS A 53 -17.51 17.47 9.77
C LYS A 53 -17.68 17.82 11.25
N LYS A 54 -18.83 17.50 11.85
CA LYS A 54 -19.06 17.80 13.28
C LYS A 54 -18.09 17.07 14.18
N ALA A 55 -17.62 15.89 13.78
CA ALA A 55 -16.70 15.06 14.56
C ALA A 55 -15.31 15.70 14.73
N TRP A 56 -14.84 16.54 13.79
CA TRP A 56 -13.54 17.22 13.94
C TRP A 56 -13.61 18.74 14.06
N TYR A 57 -14.79 19.35 13.87
CA TYR A 57 -14.95 20.81 13.89
C TYR A 57 -14.54 21.45 15.22
N TYR A 58 -14.76 20.75 16.34
CA TYR A 58 -14.45 21.21 17.69
C TYR A 58 -13.13 20.67 18.26
N THR A 59 -12.33 19.98 17.44
CA THR A 59 -10.96 19.63 17.81
C THR A 59 -10.13 20.92 17.96
N ASN A 60 -9.02 20.86 18.68
CA ASN A 60 -8.16 22.02 18.87
C ASN A 60 -7.71 22.69 17.56
N PHE A 61 -7.67 21.94 16.45
CA PHE A 61 -7.24 22.47 15.15
C PHE A 61 -8.39 22.71 14.17
N GLY A 62 -9.54 22.05 14.32
CA GLY A 62 -10.65 22.15 13.37
C GLY A 62 -10.29 21.71 11.93
N GLU A 63 -9.16 21.02 11.75
CA GLU A 63 -8.67 20.59 10.44
C GLU A 63 -9.25 19.21 10.07
N PRO A 64 -9.54 18.94 8.77
CA PRO A 64 -10.02 17.64 8.34
C PRO A 64 -9.08 16.49 8.74
N PRO A 65 -9.62 15.29 8.98
CA PRO A 65 -8.83 14.16 9.43
C PRO A 65 -7.77 13.74 8.40
N GLN A 66 -6.67 13.19 8.91
CA GLN A 66 -5.70 12.44 8.12
C GLN A 66 -6.26 11.05 7.88
N ILE A 67 -6.12 10.53 6.66
CA ILE A 67 -6.59 9.21 6.27
C ILE A 67 -5.51 8.47 5.47
N ALA A 68 -5.40 7.17 5.65
CA ALA A 68 -4.68 6.26 4.76
C ALA A 68 -5.58 5.09 4.35
N ILE A 69 -5.42 4.65 3.10
CA ILE A 69 -6.06 3.46 2.54
C ILE A 69 -4.96 2.62 1.89
N TRP A 70 -4.91 1.33 2.21
CA TRP A 70 -3.93 0.42 1.61
C TRP A 70 -4.48 -0.99 1.44
N LEU A 71 -3.79 -1.75 0.60
CA LEU A 71 -4.06 -3.15 0.30
C LEU A 71 -2.88 -4.01 0.72
N GLU A 72 -3.19 -5.23 1.14
CA GLU A 72 -2.21 -6.28 1.38
C GLU A 72 -2.71 -7.60 0.79
N TYR A 73 -1.78 -8.46 0.33
CA TYR A 73 -2.16 -9.85 0.06
C TYR A 73 -2.50 -10.58 1.37
N PRO A 74 -3.39 -11.59 1.33
CA PRO A 74 -3.70 -12.41 2.51
C PRO A 74 -2.48 -13.07 3.15
N ASP A 75 -1.47 -13.42 2.36
CA ASP A 75 -0.20 -13.97 2.84
C ASP A 75 0.78 -12.90 3.38
N SER A 76 0.35 -11.64 3.40
CA SER A 76 1.13 -10.47 3.81
C SER A 76 2.42 -10.23 3.01
N THR A 77 2.63 -10.88 1.86
CA THR A 77 3.84 -10.70 1.04
C THR A 77 3.89 -9.36 0.30
N TYR A 78 2.73 -8.72 0.15
CA TYR A 78 2.58 -7.49 -0.59
C TYR A 78 1.89 -6.40 0.24
N TYR A 79 2.24 -5.16 -0.05
CA TYR A 79 1.64 -3.97 0.54
C TYR A 79 1.66 -2.84 -0.47
N ARG A 80 0.51 -2.19 -0.66
CA ARG A 80 0.37 -1.04 -1.55
C ARG A 80 -0.49 0.03 -0.91
N THR A 81 0.07 1.23 -0.77
CA THR A 81 -0.74 2.41 -0.41
C THR A 81 -1.60 2.80 -1.61
N VAL A 82 -2.91 2.85 -1.40
CA VAL A 82 -3.91 3.24 -2.40
C VAL A 82 -4.17 4.74 -2.35
N TRP A 83 -4.23 5.31 -1.15
CA TRP A 83 -4.43 6.72 -0.94
C TRP A 83 -3.91 7.13 0.43
N VAL A 84 -3.37 8.33 0.55
CA VAL A 84 -3.00 8.90 1.84
C VAL A 84 -3.15 10.41 1.79
N THR A 85 -3.58 11.03 2.88
CA THR A 85 -3.64 12.48 2.97
C THR A 85 -2.25 13.05 2.67
N ARG A 86 -2.16 14.01 1.75
CA ARG A 86 -0.89 14.55 1.23
C ARG A 86 0.10 14.97 2.31
N ARG A 87 -0.41 15.46 3.43
CA ARG A 87 0.39 15.89 4.57
C ARG A 87 1.13 14.73 5.23
N ALA A 88 0.40 13.67 5.53
CA ALA A 88 0.97 12.43 6.08
C ALA A 88 1.90 11.75 5.05
N GLY A 89 1.45 11.62 3.80
CA GLY A 89 2.24 10.96 2.74
C GLY A 89 3.57 11.67 2.42
N LYS A 90 3.63 13.00 2.58
CA LYS A 90 4.88 13.79 2.39
C LYS A 90 5.60 14.11 3.69
N ASN A 91 5.07 13.70 4.83
CA ASN A 91 5.55 14.06 6.16
C ASN A 91 5.77 15.59 6.31
N LYS A 92 4.81 16.41 5.88
CA LYS A 92 4.91 17.89 5.88
C LYS A 92 3.93 18.54 6.86
N TRP A 93 4.36 18.72 8.11
CA TRP A 93 3.51 19.23 9.19
C TRP A 93 3.69 20.75 9.40
N LYS A 94 2.64 21.44 9.90
CA LYS A 94 2.77 22.87 10.25
C LYS A 94 3.40 22.91 11.64
N GLY A 95 4.51 23.61 11.79
CA GLY A 95 5.17 23.80 13.10
C GLY A 95 5.81 22.53 13.69
N LYS A 96 5.90 21.43 12.94
CA LYS A 96 6.53 20.18 13.38
C LYS A 96 7.35 19.56 12.26
N ILE A 97 8.44 18.88 12.63
CA ILE A 97 9.27 18.11 11.68
C ILE A 97 8.59 16.78 11.35
N HIS A 98 7.97 16.13 12.34
CA HIS A 98 7.28 14.85 12.23
C HIS A 98 5.98 14.88 13.05
N CYS A 99 5.01 14.02 12.71
CA CYS A 99 3.82 13.74 13.51
C CYS A 99 3.60 12.22 13.55
N PRO A 100 4.32 11.51 14.43
CA PRO A 100 4.38 10.05 14.45
C PRO A 100 3.02 9.39 14.79
N VAL A 101 2.12 10.12 15.45
CA VAL A 101 0.78 9.65 15.83
C VAL A 101 -0.30 9.95 14.79
N ALA A 102 0.04 10.58 13.66
CA ALA A 102 -0.95 10.96 12.66
C ALA A 102 -1.63 9.74 12.00
N LEU A 103 -0.85 8.78 11.51
CA LEU A 103 -1.31 7.52 10.90
C LEU A 103 -0.32 6.38 11.23
N PRO A 104 -0.08 6.09 12.53
CA PRO A 104 1.03 5.26 12.99
C PRO A 104 0.92 3.81 12.51
N TYR A 105 -0.29 3.28 12.35
CA TYR A 105 -0.44 1.89 11.94
C TYR A 105 -0.02 1.72 10.48
N TRP A 106 -0.57 2.52 9.56
CA TRP A 106 -0.18 2.61 8.16
C TRP A 106 1.32 2.87 8.00
N ASP A 107 1.86 3.83 8.76
CA ASP A 107 3.28 4.19 8.71
C ASP A 107 4.18 3.01 9.11
N SER A 108 3.75 2.22 10.09
CA SER A 108 4.46 1.01 10.49
C SER A 108 4.37 -0.11 9.45
N ARG A 109 3.26 -0.22 8.70
CA ARG A 109 3.09 -1.24 7.65
C ARG A 109 4.01 -0.96 6.48
N ARG A 110 4.03 0.29 5.98
CA ARG A 110 4.89 0.68 4.84
C ARG A 110 6.39 0.57 5.14
N THR A 111 6.81 0.83 6.38
CA THR A 111 8.24 0.78 6.75
C THR A 111 8.72 -0.65 7.03
N SER A 112 7.81 -1.55 7.43
CA SER A 112 8.16 -2.94 7.78
C SER A 112 8.37 -3.86 6.57
N LYS A 113 7.79 -3.52 5.42
CA LYS A 113 7.96 -4.27 4.18
C LYS A 113 8.99 -3.53 3.35
N LYS A 114 10.11 -4.19 3.04
CA LYS A 114 11.14 -3.62 2.15
C LYS A 114 10.44 -3.22 0.86
N ASP A 115 10.29 -1.91 0.64
CA ASP A 115 9.82 -1.36 -0.63
C ASP A 115 10.75 -1.91 -1.71
N ASP A 116 10.30 -2.93 -2.44
CA ASP A 116 10.80 -3.16 -3.79
C ASP A 116 10.50 -1.86 -4.52
N LYS A 117 11.56 -1.12 -4.86
CA LYS A 117 11.58 0.23 -5.48
C LYS A 117 10.80 0.36 -6.81
N LYS A 118 9.90 -0.58 -7.13
CA LYS A 118 9.08 -0.67 -8.33
C LYS A 118 7.58 -0.52 -8.09
N GLU A 119 7.08 -0.50 -6.85
CA GLU A 119 5.71 -0.07 -6.64
C GLU A 119 5.65 1.45 -6.78
N LYS A 120 5.33 1.90 -8.01
CA LYS A 120 4.81 3.26 -8.20
C LYS A 120 3.69 3.41 -7.18
N ILE A 121 3.90 4.34 -6.25
CA ILE A 121 2.85 4.95 -5.47
C ILE A 121 1.83 5.48 -6.48
N ASP A 122 0.83 4.68 -6.81
CA ASP A 122 -0.43 5.17 -7.35
C ASP A 122 -1.24 5.83 -6.23
N ALA A 123 -0.69 5.96 -5.02
CA ALA A 123 -1.29 6.75 -3.97
C ALA A 123 -1.42 8.19 -4.45
N ILE A 124 -2.63 8.53 -4.82
CA ILE A 124 -3.05 9.90 -5.06
C ILE A 124 -2.94 10.58 -3.70
N SER A 125 -1.85 11.30 -3.48
CA SER A 125 -1.70 12.11 -2.27
C SER A 125 -2.52 13.40 -2.49
N ALA A 126 -3.72 13.46 -1.94
CA ALA A 126 -4.61 14.61 -2.06
C ALA A 126 -4.94 15.21 -0.68
N ALA A 127 -5.54 16.39 -0.67
CA ALA A 127 -6.15 16.91 0.55
C ALA A 127 -7.43 16.11 0.84
N THR A 128 -7.69 15.81 2.11
CA THR A 128 -8.99 15.29 2.55
C THR A 128 -10.06 16.37 2.28
N PRO A 129 -11.19 16.05 1.63
CA PRO A 129 -12.27 17.02 1.48
C PRO A 129 -12.79 17.52 2.82
N LYS A 130 -13.36 18.73 2.83
CA LYS A 130 -13.80 19.40 4.06
C LYS A 130 -15.11 18.86 4.66
N ALA A 131 -15.85 18.01 3.94
CA ALA A 131 -17.05 17.30 4.38
C ALA A 131 -17.58 16.40 3.23
N GLY A 132 -18.52 15.51 3.55
CA GLY A 132 -19.35 14.81 2.56
C GLY A 132 -18.76 13.51 2.04
N SER A 133 -19.30 13.03 0.92
CA SER A 133 -18.88 11.76 0.32
C SER A 133 -17.46 11.83 -0.21
N PHE A 134 -16.65 10.85 0.19
CA PHE A 134 -15.30 10.64 -0.28
C PHE A 134 -15.24 9.32 -1.04
N LYS A 135 -14.55 9.31 -2.18
CA LYS A 135 -14.41 8.15 -3.05
C LYS A 135 -12.97 8.01 -3.54
N VAL A 136 -12.43 6.81 -3.46
CA VAL A 136 -11.12 6.43 -3.99
C VAL A 136 -11.27 5.17 -4.82
N ILE A 137 -10.72 5.18 -6.03
CA ILE A 137 -10.75 4.03 -6.94
C ILE A 137 -9.31 3.63 -7.26
N THR A 138 -9.03 2.33 -7.21
CA THR A 138 -7.73 1.77 -7.60
C THR A 138 -7.89 0.56 -8.50
N ASN A 139 -6.93 0.36 -9.40
CA ASN A 139 -6.86 -0.80 -10.27
C ASN A 139 -6.11 -1.95 -9.57
N VAL A 140 -6.65 -3.16 -9.70
CA VAL A 140 -6.09 -4.41 -9.20
C VAL A 140 -6.24 -5.53 -10.24
N PRO A 141 -5.47 -6.63 -10.17
CA PRO A 141 -5.66 -7.77 -11.05
C PRO A 141 -7.08 -8.35 -10.91
N PRO A 142 -7.74 -8.76 -12.01
CA PRO A 142 -9.05 -9.40 -11.94
C PRO A 142 -9.05 -10.66 -11.07
N ASN A 143 -10.12 -10.89 -10.30
CA ASN A 143 -10.33 -12.02 -9.39
C ASN A 143 -9.28 -12.18 -8.26
N SER A 144 -8.43 -11.18 -8.05
CA SER A 144 -7.48 -11.18 -6.93
C SER A 144 -8.18 -10.95 -5.58
N ARG A 145 -7.64 -11.55 -4.52
CA ARG A 145 -8.10 -11.41 -3.13
C ARG A 145 -7.20 -10.42 -2.39
N TRP A 146 -7.82 -9.53 -1.61
CA TRP A 146 -7.13 -8.48 -0.89
C TRP A 146 -7.63 -8.38 0.55
N LEU A 147 -6.69 -8.21 1.48
CA LEU A 147 -6.95 -7.52 2.73
C LEU A 147 -6.89 -6.02 2.43
N TYR A 148 -7.84 -5.26 2.95
CA TYR A 148 -7.84 -3.81 2.84
C TYR A 148 -7.95 -3.17 4.22
N TYR A 149 -7.45 -1.95 4.32
CA TYR A 149 -7.47 -1.19 5.56
C TYR A 149 -7.69 0.29 5.29
N ILE A 150 -8.32 0.95 6.26
CA ILE A 150 -8.54 2.40 6.30
C ILE A 150 -8.16 2.87 7.70
N GLU A 151 -7.18 3.75 7.81
CA GLU A 151 -6.82 4.42 9.06
C GLU A 151 -7.27 5.89 9.00
N VAL A 152 -7.84 6.39 10.09
CA VAL A 152 -8.31 7.77 10.21
C VAL A 152 -7.89 8.39 11.54
N ASN A 153 -7.49 9.66 11.51
CA ASN A 153 -7.15 10.42 12.71
C ASN A 153 -7.53 11.89 12.59
N ALA A 154 -8.07 12.49 13.65
CA ALA A 154 -8.26 13.93 13.78
C ALA A 154 -7.40 14.43 14.95
N SER A 155 -6.33 15.16 14.65
CA SER A 155 -5.44 15.69 15.70
C SER A 155 -6.16 16.70 16.59
N GLY A 156 -5.83 16.70 17.88
CA GLY A 156 -6.41 17.59 18.88
C GLY A 156 -7.82 17.20 19.30
N ASP A 157 -8.23 15.94 19.09
CA ASP A 157 -9.55 15.41 19.44
C ASP A 157 -9.61 14.95 20.91
N PHE A 158 -9.34 15.86 21.83
CA PHE A 158 -9.27 15.57 23.26
C PHE A 158 -10.64 15.32 23.87
N ASN A 159 -10.68 14.47 24.90
CA ASN A 159 -11.86 14.29 25.76
C ASN A 159 -11.45 14.05 27.22
N ALA A 160 -12.41 13.69 28.08
CA ALA A 160 -12.16 13.48 29.52
C ALA A 160 -11.13 12.39 29.83
N TYR A 161 -10.94 11.43 28.91
CA TYR A 161 -10.00 10.33 29.04
C TYR A 161 -8.71 10.57 28.23
N PHE A 162 -8.85 10.87 26.94
CA PHE A 162 -7.74 11.23 26.05
C PHE A 162 -7.43 12.72 26.21
N LYS A 163 -6.72 13.04 27.29
CA LYS A 163 -6.39 14.41 27.70
C LYS A 163 -5.17 14.94 26.95
N SER A 164 -4.99 16.27 26.94
CA SER A 164 -3.78 16.94 26.44
C SER A 164 -2.59 16.88 27.40
N TRP A 165 -2.74 16.18 28.53
CA TRP A 165 -1.72 15.98 29.55
C TRP A 165 -1.94 14.60 30.17
N THR A 166 -0.85 13.90 30.49
CA THR A 166 -0.88 12.69 31.30
C THR A 166 -1.24 13.02 32.75
N ASP A 167 -1.59 12.00 33.54
CA ASP A 167 -1.90 12.19 34.97
C ASP A 167 -0.69 12.68 35.77
N ASP A 168 0.54 12.40 35.31
CA ASP A 168 1.79 12.93 35.86
C ASP A 168 2.10 14.38 35.40
N GLY A 169 1.17 15.03 34.70
CA GLY A 169 1.28 16.41 34.24
C GLY A 169 2.16 16.60 32.99
N ILE A 170 2.60 15.52 32.34
CA ILE A 170 3.39 15.61 31.11
C ILE A 170 2.45 15.97 29.94
N PRO A 171 2.73 17.05 29.18
CA PRO A 171 1.92 17.43 28.03
C PRO A 171 1.95 16.37 26.91
N ASP A 172 0.83 16.21 26.20
CA ASP A 172 0.79 15.52 24.91
C ASP A 172 1.53 16.40 23.88
N SER A 173 2.82 16.12 23.68
CA SER A 173 3.66 16.83 22.71
C SER A 173 3.18 16.63 21.28
N GLU A 174 2.46 15.54 21.01
CA GLU A 174 1.92 15.26 19.70
C GLU A 174 0.59 15.95 19.41
N VAL A 175 -0.11 16.35 20.48
CA VAL A 175 -1.42 17.01 20.42
C VAL A 175 -2.41 16.10 19.67
N ASN A 176 -2.43 14.82 20.03
CA ASN A 176 -3.22 13.81 19.34
C ASN A 176 -4.68 13.85 19.79
N GLY A 177 -4.91 13.71 21.10
CA GLY A 177 -6.24 13.44 21.66
C GLY A 177 -6.62 11.98 21.44
N GLN A 178 -7.86 11.72 21.02
CA GLN A 178 -8.30 10.36 20.69
C GLN A 178 -7.40 9.73 19.61
N PRO A 179 -6.89 8.51 19.82
CA PRO A 179 -5.98 7.85 18.89
C PRO A 179 -6.66 7.50 17.56
N SER A 180 -5.83 7.25 16.54
CA SER A 180 -6.33 6.84 15.22
C SER A 180 -7.11 5.52 15.28
N LEU A 181 -8.15 5.43 14.46
CA LEU A 181 -8.95 4.20 14.31
C LEU A 181 -8.58 3.49 13.01
N VAL A 182 -8.51 2.17 13.08
CA VAL A 182 -8.21 1.31 11.92
C VAL A 182 -9.40 0.42 11.62
N TYR A 183 -9.96 0.62 10.44
CA TYR A 183 -10.98 -0.25 9.85
C TYR A 183 -10.32 -1.20 8.85
N GLY A 184 -10.90 -2.37 8.64
CA GLY A 184 -10.42 -3.30 7.62
C GLY A 184 -11.39 -4.41 7.28
N GLY A 185 -10.99 -5.23 6.32
CA GLY A 185 -11.76 -6.37 5.86
C GLY A 185 -11.11 -7.03 4.64
N GLU A 186 -11.87 -7.91 3.99
CA GLU A 186 -11.43 -8.65 2.81
C GLU A 186 -12.35 -8.41 1.62
N ILE A 187 -11.79 -8.47 0.41
CA ILE A 187 -12.55 -8.38 -0.83
C ILE A 187 -11.89 -9.15 -1.99
N THR A 188 -12.72 -9.74 -2.86
CA THR A 188 -12.28 -10.31 -4.14
C THR A 188 -12.68 -9.40 -5.29
N ALA A 189 -11.72 -9.09 -6.17
CA ALA A 189 -11.88 -8.14 -7.28
C ALA A 189 -12.57 -8.75 -8.52
N ASP A 190 -13.83 -9.17 -8.38
CA ASP A 190 -14.60 -9.89 -9.41
C ASP A 190 -15.69 -9.05 -10.10
N GLY A 191 -15.77 -7.75 -9.80
CA GLY A 191 -16.71 -6.80 -10.38
C GLY A 191 -18.12 -6.81 -9.77
N LYS A 192 -18.38 -7.66 -8.77
CA LYS A 192 -19.70 -7.79 -8.12
C LYS A 192 -19.66 -7.77 -6.59
N ASN A 193 -18.54 -8.14 -5.97
CA ASN A 193 -18.45 -8.20 -4.53
C ASN A 193 -18.50 -6.83 -3.86
N GLN A 194 -19.08 -6.80 -2.66
CA GLN A 194 -19.06 -5.67 -1.75
C GLN A 194 -18.63 -6.13 -0.36
N SER A 195 -17.93 -5.26 0.35
CA SER A 195 -17.45 -5.48 1.71
C SER A 195 -17.77 -4.25 2.56
N LYS A 196 -18.23 -4.47 3.79
CA LYS A 196 -18.39 -3.42 4.81
C LYS A 196 -17.25 -3.56 5.81
N PRO A 197 -16.36 -2.56 5.93
CA PRO A 197 -15.23 -2.65 6.84
C PRO A 197 -15.68 -2.76 8.29
N VAL A 198 -14.94 -3.54 9.08
CA VAL A 198 -15.12 -3.60 10.53
C VAL A 198 -14.06 -2.73 11.21
N LEU A 199 -14.42 -2.12 12.34
CA LEU A 199 -13.45 -1.41 13.19
C LEU A 199 -12.57 -2.45 13.90
N LEU A 200 -11.28 -2.52 13.51
CA LEU A 200 -10.32 -3.48 14.05
C LEU A 200 -9.76 -3.06 15.41
N GLY A 201 -9.67 -1.75 15.66
CA GLY A 201 -9.20 -1.19 16.92
C GLY A 201 -8.69 0.24 16.77
N ARG A 202 -8.12 0.75 17.87
CA ARG A 202 -7.44 2.04 17.95
C ARG A 202 -5.93 1.86 18.10
N THR A 203 -5.18 2.89 17.75
CA THR A 203 -3.74 2.98 18.04
C THR A 203 -3.50 3.54 19.45
N ASP A 204 -2.23 3.78 19.79
CA ASP A 204 -1.88 4.41 21.05
C ASP A 204 -2.02 5.94 20.95
N GLN A 205 -2.39 6.61 22.04
CA GLN A 205 -2.55 8.07 22.04
C GLN A 205 -1.20 8.78 21.85
N LEU A 206 -0.17 8.32 22.55
CA LEU A 206 1.08 9.08 22.73
C LEU A 206 2.26 8.46 21.97
N SER A 207 2.14 7.21 21.53
CA SER A 207 3.20 6.49 20.83
C SER A 207 2.79 6.07 19.42
N SER A 208 3.77 6.02 18.52
CA SER A 208 3.60 5.37 17.22
C SER A 208 3.85 3.88 17.34
N GLY A 209 3.24 3.09 16.46
CA GLY A 209 3.50 1.66 16.42
C GLY A 209 2.51 0.85 15.62
N LYS A 210 2.74 -0.47 15.65
CA LYS A 210 1.97 -1.48 14.90
C LYS A 210 0.86 -2.11 15.72
N LYS A 211 0.70 -1.71 16.98
CA LYS A 211 -0.23 -2.34 17.92
C LYS A 211 -1.62 -1.72 17.75
N LEU A 212 -2.62 -2.59 17.62
CA LEU A 212 -4.03 -2.20 17.72
C LEU A 212 -4.60 -2.66 19.06
N TYR A 213 -5.25 -1.73 19.74
CA TYR A 213 -6.03 -1.99 20.92
C TYR A 213 -7.49 -2.19 20.50
N ARG A 214 -8.04 -3.36 20.84
CA ARG A 214 -9.48 -3.66 20.61
C ARG A 214 -10.39 -2.97 21.62
N ASP A 215 -9.82 -2.48 22.71
CA ASP A 215 -10.51 -1.64 23.65
C ASP A 215 -10.84 -0.30 23.00
N LEU A 216 -12.13 -0.01 22.87
CA LEU A 216 -12.67 1.23 22.32
C LEU A 216 -13.34 2.08 23.41
N GLN A 217 -13.13 1.75 24.69
CA GLN A 217 -13.65 2.57 25.78
C GLN A 217 -13.15 4.00 25.64
N HIS A 218 -14.04 4.94 25.94
CA HIS A 218 -13.80 6.38 25.87
C HIS A 218 -13.52 6.96 24.48
N ILE A 219 -13.55 6.15 23.41
CA ILE A 219 -13.62 6.69 22.05
C ILE A 219 -15.02 7.30 21.86
N THR A 220 -15.04 8.57 21.49
CA THR A 220 -16.25 9.37 21.27
C THR A 220 -16.28 9.88 19.83
N THR A 221 -15.85 11.12 19.60
CA THR A 221 -15.89 11.81 18.30
C THR A 221 -15.05 11.14 17.22
N ALA A 222 -13.95 10.45 17.59
CA ALA A 222 -13.13 9.73 16.63
C ALA A 222 -13.90 8.60 15.93
N ALA A 223 -14.85 7.94 16.60
CA ALA A 223 -15.69 6.88 15.99
C ALA A 223 -16.68 7.43 14.94
N GLU A 224 -16.95 8.75 14.98
CA GLU A 224 -17.87 9.40 14.06
C GLU A 224 -17.19 9.96 12.81
N LEU A 225 -15.85 9.97 12.74
CA LEU A 225 -15.09 10.59 11.64
C LEU A 225 -15.47 10.03 10.27
N LEU A 226 -15.67 8.71 10.20
CA LEU A 226 -16.07 7.99 8.99
C LEU A 226 -17.44 7.35 9.16
N GLN A 227 -18.35 7.62 8.22
CA GLN A 227 -19.68 7.04 8.17
C GLN A 227 -19.90 6.31 6.86
N ASN A 228 -20.85 5.35 6.85
CA ASN A 228 -21.29 4.63 5.64
C ASN A 228 -20.14 3.99 4.82
N ILE A 229 -19.10 3.50 5.50
CA ILE A 229 -17.91 2.96 4.84
C ILE A 229 -18.27 1.70 4.03
N THR A 230 -17.89 1.70 2.76
CA THR A 230 -18.15 0.63 1.80
C THR A 230 -16.95 0.42 0.88
N VAL A 231 -16.64 -0.84 0.60
CA VAL A 231 -15.67 -1.23 -0.43
C VAL A 231 -16.38 -2.10 -1.47
N LYS A 232 -16.25 -1.75 -2.76
CA LYS A 232 -16.87 -2.49 -3.87
C LYS A 232 -15.83 -2.92 -4.88
N SER A 233 -15.96 -4.13 -5.39
CA SER A 233 -15.35 -4.49 -6.66
C SER A 233 -16.26 -4.02 -7.78
N VAL A 234 -15.72 -3.26 -8.71
CA VAL A 234 -16.45 -2.75 -9.87
C VAL A 234 -15.79 -3.23 -11.16
N SER A 235 -16.61 -3.68 -12.11
CA SER A 235 -16.14 -3.95 -13.47
C SER A 235 -15.73 -2.64 -14.15
N LYS A 236 -14.85 -2.74 -15.15
CA LYS A 236 -14.45 -1.59 -15.95
C LYS A 236 -15.61 -1.09 -16.80
#